data_AF-X0TUT6-F1
#
_entry.id   AF-X0TUT6-F1
#
_cell.length_a   1.000
_cell.length_b   1.000
_cell.length_c   1.000
_cell.angle_alpha   90.00
_cell.angle_beta   90.00
_cell.angle_gamma   90.00
#
_symmetry.space_group_name_H-M   'P 1'
#
loop_
_entity.id
_entity.type
_entity.pdbx_description
1 polymer ?
#
loop_
_entity_poly.entity_id
_entity_poly.type
_entity_poly.pdbx_seq_one_letter_code
_entity_poly.pdbx_strand_id
1 'polypeptide(L)'
;MDANQPSDSSEKLNAIIESANQLGVEISEAEALQWLSAMAAESDTEISMDLETGVFGHKVVMLDFSPADLAHFREIGRLVEFKDQPGVVETALALSGSSAQSKIQTYPGDCDYFERVNIIAETREEACQILAKIMREKALDTLKGPTYQLIEVKLGSYPYDVVKGDDLIKADSPISWSAPEIQDGKIEAFRPDGTQALIRWEEAAAEPGWCKMDWVIADPVRGKLANASNMLDVTWEAPDGSI
;
A
#
# COMPACT_ATOMS: atom_id res chain seq x y z
N MET A 1 37.12 27.59 32.49
CA MET A 1 36.54 26.28 32.84
C MET A 1 35.06 26.49 32.84
N ASP A 2 34.39 26.20 31.73
CA ASP A 2 32.93 26.15 31.70
C ASP A 2 32.53 24.75 31.26
N ALA A 3 31.69 24.16 32.10
CA ALA A 3 31.32 22.77 32.10
C ALA A 3 30.32 22.47 30.97
N ASN A 4 30.73 21.56 30.10
CA ASN A 4 29.97 20.45 29.55
C ASN A 4 28.45 20.48 29.84
N GLN A 5 27.63 20.82 28.86
CA GLN A 5 26.23 20.37 28.77
C GLN A 5 26.18 19.08 27.95
N PRO A 6 26.00 17.91 28.58
CA PRO A 6 25.38 16.77 27.92
C PRO A 6 24.11 16.39 28.69
N SER A 7 22.93 16.38 28.07
CA SER A 7 21.89 15.43 28.54
C SER A 7 20.67 15.24 27.64
N ASP A 8 20.07 16.23 26.97
CA ASP A 8 18.73 15.97 26.40
C ASP A 8 18.73 15.06 25.14
N SER A 9 19.61 15.30 24.17
CA SER A 9 19.64 14.53 22.91
C SER A 9 20.23 13.12 23.06
N SER A 10 21.23 12.96 23.93
CA SER A 10 21.91 11.66 24.15
C SER A 10 21.04 10.70 24.98
N GLU A 11 20.32 11.22 25.98
CA GLU A 11 19.37 10.41 26.76
C GLU A 11 18.16 9.99 25.91
N LYS A 12 17.63 10.89 25.07
CA LYS A 12 16.57 10.56 24.09
C LYS A 12 17.02 9.50 23.08
N LEU A 13 18.23 9.62 22.55
CA LEU A 13 18.79 8.61 21.64
C LEU A 13 18.89 7.24 22.32
N ASN A 14 19.43 7.18 23.54
CA ASN A 14 19.58 5.92 24.27
C ASN A 14 18.21 5.25 24.54
N ALA A 15 17.19 6.05 24.89
CA ALA A 15 15.83 5.53 25.07
C ALA A 15 15.22 4.98 23.77
N ILE A 16 15.49 5.62 22.64
CA ILE A 16 15.05 5.15 21.30
C ILE A 16 15.77 3.84 20.93
N ILE A 17 17.08 3.77 21.13
CA ILE A 17 17.89 2.57 20.86
C ILE A 17 17.44 1.40 21.75
N GLU A 18 17.18 1.65 23.04
CA GLU A 18 16.71 0.62 23.97
C GLU A 18 15.32 0.10 23.56
N SER A 19 14.41 1.01 23.18
CA SER A 19 13.05 0.65 22.71
C SER A 19 13.11 -0.16 21.41
N ALA A 20 13.97 0.22 20.47
CA ALA A 20 14.13 -0.49 19.20
C ALA A 20 14.71 -1.90 19.39
N ASN A 21 15.70 -2.04 20.28
CA ASN A 21 16.25 -3.35 20.64
C ASN A 21 15.20 -4.27 21.28
N GLN A 22 14.30 -3.73 22.12
CA GLN A 22 13.20 -4.50 22.69
C GLN A 22 12.19 -4.98 21.64
N LEU A 23 12.02 -4.22 20.56
CA LEU A 23 11.14 -4.55 19.44
C LEU A 23 11.82 -5.36 18.33
N GLY A 24 13.11 -5.71 18.48
CA GLY A 24 13.88 -6.45 17.49
C GLY A 24 14.24 -5.64 16.23
N VAL A 25 14.26 -4.31 16.34
CA VAL A 25 14.59 -3.39 15.25
C VAL A 25 16.06 -2.98 15.34
N GLU A 26 16.83 -3.23 14.28
CA GLU A 26 18.22 -2.76 14.17
C GLU A 26 18.26 -1.28 13.75
N ILE A 27 18.87 -0.43 14.58
CA ILE A 27 19.07 1.01 14.33
C ILE A 27 20.54 1.34 14.03
N SER A 28 20.79 2.17 13.01
CA SER A 28 22.06 2.87 12.81
C SER A 28 22.16 4.09 13.73
N GLU A 29 23.00 4.01 14.76
CA GLU A 29 23.18 5.09 15.76
C GLU A 29 23.57 6.43 15.12
N ALA A 30 24.41 6.40 14.09
CA ALA A 30 24.86 7.60 13.38
C ALA A 30 23.72 8.29 12.58
N GLU A 31 22.88 7.50 11.91
CA GLU A 31 21.75 8.03 11.13
C GLU A 31 20.62 8.50 12.03
N ALA A 32 20.35 7.78 13.13
CA ALA A 32 19.39 8.19 14.14
C ALA A 32 19.78 9.52 14.80
N LEU A 33 21.07 9.72 15.12
CA LEU A 33 21.58 10.99 15.63
C LEU A 33 21.42 12.15 14.65
N GLN A 34 21.71 11.90 13.36
CA GLN A 34 21.55 12.91 12.32
C GLN A 34 20.07 13.29 12.13
N TRP A 35 19.18 12.29 12.17
CA TRP A 35 17.73 12.50 12.10
C TRP A 35 17.18 13.28 13.29
N LEU A 36 17.55 12.90 14.53
CA LEU A 36 17.17 13.62 15.75
C LEU A 36 17.68 15.06 15.76
N SER A 37 18.89 15.29 15.24
CA SER A 37 19.47 16.64 15.13
C SER A 37 18.71 17.50 14.11
N ALA A 38 18.31 16.91 12.98
CA ALA A 38 17.49 17.58 11.98
C ALA A 38 16.09 17.91 12.53
N MET A 39 15.45 16.97 13.22
CA MET A 39 14.16 17.20 13.89
C MET A 39 14.23 18.28 14.97
N ALA A 40 15.29 18.29 15.78
CA ALA A 40 15.46 19.29 16.84
C ALA A 40 15.75 20.70 16.30
N ALA A 41 16.27 20.80 15.07
CA ALA A 41 16.47 22.06 14.37
C ALA A 41 15.19 22.59 13.70
N GLU A 42 14.14 21.77 13.58
CA GLU A 42 12.89 22.15 12.94
C GLU A 42 11.79 22.45 13.96
N SER A 43 11.19 23.64 13.85
CA SER A 43 10.18 24.13 14.79
C SER A 43 8.78 24.24 14.19
N ASP A 44 8.49 23.65 13.02
CA ASP A 44 7.21 23.87 12.37
C ASP A 44 6.62 22.65 11.63
N THR A 45 5.29 22.58 11.63
CA THR A 45 4.45 21.53 11.01
C THR A 45 4.23 21.81 9.52
N GLU A 46 5.30 22.12 8.81
CA GLU A 46 5.24 22.60 7.43
C GLU A 46 5.37 21.45 6.42
N ILE A 47 4.52 21.44 5.39
CA ILE A 47 4.64 20.54 4.24
C ILE A 47 5.80 21.04 3.38
N SER A 48 6.74 20.16 3.02
CA SER A 48 7.75 20.46 2.01
C SER A 48 7.41 19.80 0.69
N MET A 49 7.91 20.41 -0.39
CA MET A 49 7.82 19.89 -1.74
C MET A 49 9.22 19.80 -2.32
N ASP A 50 9.59 18.61 -2.78
CA ASP A 50 10.76 18.41 -3.61
C ASP A 50 10.43 18.91 -5.02
N LEU A 51 11.04 20.03 -5.42
CA LEU A 51 10.73 20.71 -6.69
C LEU A 51 11.22 19.94 -7.93
N GLU A 52 12.16 19.02 -7.77
CA GLU A 52 12.73 18.25 -8.88
C GLU A 52 11.83 17.05 -9.22
N THR A 53 11.28 16.40 -8.21
CA THR A 53 10.46 15.20 -8.34
C THR A 53 8.96 15.48 -8.24
N GLY A 54 8.56 16.61 -7.65
CA GLY A 54 7.16 16.96 -7.38
C GLY A 54 6.54 16.19 -6.22
N VAL A 55 7.35 15.48 -5.41
CA VAL A 55 6.88 14.79 -4.20
C VAL A 55 6.67 15.82 -3.09
N PHE A 56 5.52 15.77 -2.43
CA PHE A 56 5.20 16.61 -1.29
C PHE A 56 4.85 15.76 -0.07
N GLY A 57 5.21 16.24 1.12
CA GLY A 57 5.00 15.50 2.35
C GLY A 57 5.35 16.32 3.58
N HIS A 58 5.06 15.77 4.75
CA HIS A 58 5.49 16.38 6.01
C HIS A 58 7.02 16.43 6.07
N LYS A 59 7.62 17.58 6.41
CA LYS A 59 9.09 17.76 6.39
C LYS A 59 9.86 16.67 7.12
N VAL A 60 9.42 16.31 8.32
CA VAL A 60 10.03 15.25 9.13
C VAL A 60 10.05 13.90 8.40
N VAL A 61 8.99 13.58 7.65
CA VAL A 61 8.91 12.34 6.84
C VAL A 61 9.83 12.44 5.63
N MET A 62 9.92 13.61 4.99
CA MET A 62 10.80 13.83 3.85
C MET A 62 12.28 13.69 4.23
N LEU A 63 12.66 13.93 5.49
CA LEU A 63 14.02 13.69 5.97
C LEU A 63 14.42 12.20 5.94
N ASP A 64 13.49 11.25 5.91
CA ASP A 64 13.80 9.82 5.89
C ASP A 64 14.28 9.30 4.54
N PHE A 65 14.04 10.06 3.46
CA PHE A 65 14.33 9.63 2.11
C PHE A 65 15.53 10.36 1.52
N SER A 66 16.42 9.61 0.87
CA SER A 66 17.35 10.20 -0.09
C SER A 66 16.62 10.47 -1.42
N PRO A 67 17.17 11.34 -2.30
CA PRO A 67 16.63 11.50 -3.65
C PRO A 67 16.56 10.19 -4.45
N ALA A 68 17.48 9.27 -4.21
CA ALA A 68 17.48 7.94 -4.84
C ALA A 68 16.33 7.06 -4.30
N ASP A 69 16.03 7.13 -2.99
CA ASP A 69 14.88 6.43 -2.41
C ASP A 69 13.57 6.98 -2.98
N LEU A 70 13.41 8.31 -3.05
CA LEU A 70 12.23 8.93 -3.66
C LEU A 70 12.06 8.53 -5.13
N ALA A 71 13.15 8.50 -5.91
CA ALA A 71 13.10 8.04 -7.29
C ALA A 71 12.66 6.56 -7.39
N HIS A 72 13.16 5.71 -6.48
CA HIS A 72 12.78 4.30 -6.41
C HIS A 72 11.30 4.11 -6.05
N PHE A 73 10.81 4.79 -5.00
CA PHE A 73 9.39 4.75 -4.63
C PHE A 73 8.50 5.37 -5.71
N ARG A 74 8.96 6.35 -6.48
CA ARG A 74 8.19 6.84 -7.64
C ARG A 74 8.08 5.81 -8.75
N GLU A 75 9.13 5.04 -8.99
CA GLU A 75 9.09 3.96 -9.99
C GLU A 75 8.14 2.84 -9.56
N ILE A 76 8.16 2.46 -8.29
CA ILE A 76 7.19 1.49 -7.74
C ILE A 76 5.78 2.09 -7.76
N GLY A 77 5.63 3.39 -7.47
CA GLY A 77 4.37 4.13 -7.59
C GLY A 77 3.73 3.92 -8.95
N ARG A 78 4.50 4.06 -10.04
CA ARG A 78 4.02 3.80 -11.42
C ARG A 78 3.54 2.37 -11.65
N LEU A 79 4.13 1.39 -10.96
CA LEU A 79 3.68 0.00 -11.01
C LEU A 79 2.35 -0.17 -10.29
N VAL A 80 2.13 0.48 -9.15
CA VAL A 80 0.97 0.19 -8.28
C VAL A 80 -0.21 1.15 -8.49
N GLU A 81 0.02 2.35 -9.00
CA GLU A 81 -0.98 3.42 -9.13
C GLU A 81 -2.12 3.07 -10.09
N PHE A 82 -3.31 3.56 -9.78
CA PHE A 82 -4.41 3.63 -10.71
C PHE A 82 -4.31 4.91 -11.54
N LYS A 83 -4.91 4.89 -12.73
CA LYS A 83 -4.88 6.03 -13.65
C LYS A 83 -6.22 6.73 -13.65
N ASP A 84 -6.17 8.05 -13.68
CA ASP A 84 -7.34 8.88 -13.95
C ASP A 84 -8.00 8.48 -15.28
N GLN A 85 -9.34 8.49 -15.25
CA GLN A 85 -10.19 8.41 -16.43
C GLN A 85 -11.08 9.65 -16.40
N PRO A 86 -10.85 10.64 -17.29
CA PRO A 86 -11.53 11.94 -17.20
C PRO A 86 -13.05 11.82 -17.06
N GLY A 87 -13.59 12.35 -15.95
CA GLY A 87 -15.01 12.34 -15.63
C GLY A 87 -15.58 10.99 -15.16
N VAL A 88 -14.73 10.01 -14.85
CA VAL A 88 -15.15 8.66 -14.44
C VAL A 88 -14.35 8.16 -13.25
N VAL A 89 -13.02 8.30 -13.25
CA VAL A 89 -12.13 7.87 -12.16
C VAL A 89 -11.12 8.97 -11.89
N GLU A 90 -11.00 9.35 -10.62
CA GLU A 90 -10.00 10.30 -10.14
C GLU A 90 -9.18 9.63 -9.04
N THR A 91 -7.85 9.73 -9.12
CA THR A 91 -6.97 9.05 -8.17
C THR A 91 -5.98 9.98 -7.50
N ALA A 92 -5.58 9.63 -6.28
CA ALA A 92 -4.51 10.29 -5.56
C ALA A 92 -3.71 9.26 -4.76
N LEU A 93 -2.50 8.97 -5.24
CA LEU A 93 -1.58 8.03 -4.61
C LEU A 93 -0.75 8.71 -3.51
N ALA A 94 -0.65 8.04 -2.37
CA ALA A 94 0.20 8.40 -1.25
C ALA A 94 1.11 7.22 -0.87
N LEU A 95 2.35 7.52 -0.48
CA LEU A 95 3.24 6.55 0.14
C LEU A 95 2.85 6.41 1.62
N SER A 96 2.66 5.18 2.09
CA SER A 96 2.29 4.88 3.48
C SER A 96 3.44 5.21 4.44
N GLY A 97 3.08 5.59 5.67
CA GLY A 97 4.05 5.90 6.73
C GLY A 97 4.93 4.71 7.17
N SER A 98 4.51 3.46 6.93
CA SER A 98 5.36 2.27 7.13
C SER A 98 6.60 2.29 6.23
N SER A 99 6.48 2.88 5.04
CA SER A 99 7.60 3.02 4.10
C SER A 99 8.55 4.17 4.46
N ALA A 100 8.15 5.07 5.36
CA ALA A 100 8.97 6.15 5.92
C ALA A 100 9.65 5.73 7.23
N GLN A 101 10.41 4.63 7.20
CA GLN A 101 11.15 4.11 8.35
C GLN A 101 12.59 3.68 7.97
N SER A 102 13.05 4.08 6.79
CA SER A 102 14.34 3.68 6.20
C SER A 102 15.56 4.04 7.03
N LYS A 103 15.51 5.11 7.84
CA LYS A 103 16.61 5.55 8.71
C LYS A 103 16.63 4.88 10.09
N ILE A 104 15.50 4.28 10.48
CA ILE A 104 15.36 3.59 11.77
C ILE A 104 15.52 2.09 11.58
N GLN A 105 15.22 1.55 10.39
CA GLN A 105 15.29 0.12 10.11
C GLN A 105 16.33 -0.17 9.02
N THR A 106 17.34 -0.99 9.35
CA THR A 106 18.38 -1.45 8.40
C THR A 106 17.82 -2.11 7.13
N TYR A 107 16.59 -2.62 7.21
CA TYR A 107 15.87 -3.28 6.11
C TYR A 107 14.44 -2.73 6.00
N PRO A 108 14.19 -1.59 5.34
CA PRO A 108 12.82 -1.09 5.18
C PRO A 108 11.97 -2.14 4.48
N GLY A 109 10.92 -2.59 5.17
CA GLY A 109 10.30 -3.89 4.95
C GLY A 109 9.39 -3.97 3.72
N ASP A 110 8.60 -2.93 3.45
CA ASP A 110 7.54 -2.99 2.45
C ASP A 110 7.32 -1.62 1.77
N CYS A 111 6.98 -1.66 0.48
CA CYS A 111 6.63 -0.50 -0.34
C CYS A 111 5.10 -0.35 -0.36
N ASP A 112 4.56 0.17 0.73
CA ASP A 112 3.13 0.29 0.93
C ASP A 112 2.60 1.63 0.44
N TYR A 113 1.53 1.57 -0.33
CA TYR A 113 0.82 2.73 -0.83
C TYR A 113 -0.62 2.71 -0.37
N PHE A 114 -1.17 3.91 -0.32
CA PHE A 114 -2.57 4.17 -0.12
C PHE A 114 -3.03 5.04 -1.28
N GLU A 115 -4.12 4.67 -1.94
CA GLU A 115 -4.65 5.43 -3.05
C GLU A 115 -6.12 5.74 -2.84
N ARG A 116 -6.45 7.04 -2.87
CA ARG A 116 -7.83 7.47 -3.01
C ARG A 116 -8.25 7.18 -4.44
N VAL A 117 -9.35 6.45 -4.61
CA VAL A 117 -9.95 6.17 -5.93
C VAL A 117 -11.40 6.64 -5.89
N ASN A 118 -11.67 7.83 -6.43
CA ASN A 118 -13.02 8.36 -6.55
C ASN A 118 -13.62 7.92 -7.88
N ILE A 119 -14.80 7.31 -7.84
CA ILE A 119 -15.52 6.85 -9.02
C ILE A 119 -16.76 7.71 -9.20
N ILE A 120 -16.86 8.38 -10.34
CA ILE A 120 -18.01 9.21 -10.69
C ILE A 120 -18.95 8.37 -11.55
N ALA A 121 -20.16 8.12 -11.06
CA ALA A 121 -21.15 7.28 -11.73
C ALA A 121 -22.58 7.63 -11.32
N GLU A 122 -23.58 7.29 -12.14
CA GLU A 122 -24.98 7.60 -11.82
C GLU A 122 -25.51 6.78 -10.64
N THR A 123 -25.00 5.54 -10.49
CA THR A 123 -25.44 4.61 -9.45
C THR A 123 -24.27 3.93 -8.77
N ARG A 124 -24.48 3.47 -7.52
CA ARG A 124 -23.50 2.69 -6.77
C ARG A 124 -23.13 1.42 -7.52
N GLU A 125 -24.11 0.78 -8.15
CA GLU A 125 -23.94 -0.44 -8.92
C GLU A 125 -23.00 -0.21 -10.10
N GLU A 126 -23.18 0.89 -10.83
CA GLU A 126 -22.27 1.30 -11.90
C GLU A 126 -20.88 1.62 -11.36
N ALA A 127 -20.77 2.32 -10.24
CA ALA A 127 -19.49 2.61 -9.59
C ALA A 127 -18.73 1.32 -9.22
N CYS A 128 -19.43 0.33 -8.67
CA CYS A 128 -18.86 -0.98 -8.35
C CYS A 128 -18.40 -1.73 -9.61
N GLN A 129 -19.14 -1.62 -10.71
CA GLN A 129 -18.73 -2.22 -11.99
C GLN A 129 -17.48 -1.54 -12.57
N ILE A 130 -17.38 -0.21 -12.47
CA ILE A 130 -16.19 0.53 -12.87
C ILE A 130 -15.00 0.11 -12.01
N LEU A 131 -15.15 0.05 -10.68
CA LEU A 131 -14.12 -0.42 -9.76
C LEU A 131 -13.63 -1.83 -10.15
N ALA A 132 -14.58 -2.76 -10.32
CA ALA A 132 -14.29 -4.14 -10.69
C ALA A 132 -13.46 -4.22 -11.97
N LYS A 133 -13.83 -3.40 -12.97
CA LYS A 133 -13.15 -3.33 -14.25
C LYS A 133 -11.73 -2.81 -14.09
N ILE A 134 -11.54 -1.64 -13.48
CA ILE A 134 -10.21 -1.02 -13.39
C ILE A 134 -9.25 -1.85 -12.53
N MET A 135 -9.73 -2.47 -11.45
CA MET A 135 -8.91 -3.35 -10.62
C MET A 135 -8.47 -4.61 -11.39
N ARG A 136 -9.39 -5.22 -12.15
CA ARG A 136 -9.07 -6.39 -12.95
C ARG A 136 -8.13 -6.06 -14.10
N GLU A 137 -8.37 -4.97 -14.82
CA GLU A 137 -7.48 -4.48 -15.87
C GLU A 137 -6.07 -4.22 -15.32
N LYS A 138 -5.96 -3.51 -14.19
CA LYS A 138 -4.69 -3.28 -13.49
C LYS A 138 -3.98 -4.58 -13.15
N ALA A 139 -4.71 -5.55 -12.59
CA ALA A 139 -4.15 -6.84 -12.20
C ALA A 139 -3.62 -7.62 -13.40
N LEU A 140 -4.36 -7.62 -14.51
CA LEU A 140 -3.97 -8.32 -15.75
C LEU A 140 -2.77 -7.66 -16.41
N ASP A 141 -2.75 -6.32 -16.47
CA ASP A 141 -1.66 -5.54 -17.07
C ASP A 141 -0.36 -5.64 -16.25
N THR A 142 -0.47 -5.90 -14.95
CA THR A 142 0.67 -5.98 -14.02
C THR A 142 0.87 -7.37 -13.42
N LEU A 143 0.32 -8.41 -14.08
CA LEU A 143 0.34 -9.79 -13.57
C LEU A 143 1.77 -10.30 -13.38
N LYS A 144 2.65 -10.01 -14.34
CA LYS A 144 4.08 -10.31 -14.28
C LYS A 144 4.88 -9.41 -15.21
N GLY A 145 5.98 -8.85 -14.71
CA GLY A 145 6.96 -8.09 -15.47
C GLY A 145 8.39 -8.57 -15.23
N PRO A 146 9.39 -7.87 -15.79
CA PRO A 146 10.80 -8.22 -15.61
C PRO A 146 11.27 -8.17 -14.15
N THR A 147 10.68 -7.27 -13.35
CA THR A 147 11.09 -6.96 -11.98
C THR A 147 9.95 -7.08 -10.97
N TYR A 148 8.78 -7.61 -11.37
CA TYR A 148 7.62 -7.71 -10.48
C TYR A 148 6.70 -8.87 -10.84
N GLN A 149 5.89 -9.30 -9.88
CA GLN A 149 4.81 -10.26 -10.09
C GLN A 149 3.67 -9.99 -9.11
N LEU A 150 2.42 -10.02 -9.59
CA LEU A 150 1.23 -9.90 -8.76
C LEU A 150 1.11 -11.13 -7.85
N ILE A 151 0.85 -10.90 -6.56
CA ILE A 151 0.63 -11.92 -5.54
C ILE A 151 -0.87 -12.19 -5.40
N GLU A 152 -1.63 -11.15 -5.04
CA GLU A 152 -3.06 -11.25 -4.79
C GLU A 152 -3.79 -9.92 -5.02
N VAL A 153 -5.11 -10.02 -5.19
CA VAL A 153 -6.03 -8.88 -5.16
C VAL A 153 -7.12 -9.16 -4.16
N LYS A 154 -7.40 -8.22 -3.26
CA LYS A 154 -8.53 -8.27 -2.34
C LYS A 154 -9.70 -7.48 -2.93
N LEU A 155 -10.83 -8.17 -3.10
CA LEU A 155 -12.08 -7.58 -3.58
C LEU A 155 -13.25 -8.49 -3.20
N GLY A 156 -14.22 -7.94 -2.48
CA GLY A 156 -15.45 -8.62 -2.09
C GLY A 156 -15.27 -9.64 -0.97
N SER A 157 -16.37 -10.31 -0.66
CA SER A 157 -16.45 -11.35 0.37
C SER A 157 -17.12 -12.61 -0.16
N TYR A 158 -16.83 -13.76 0.44
CA TYR A 158 -17.48 -15.01 0.07
C TYR A 158 -18.98 -14.94 0.41
N PRO A 159 -19.89 -15.10 -0.56
CA PRO A 159 -21.34 -14.98 -0.31
C PRO A 159 -21.91 -16.11 0.55
N TYR A 160 -21.12 -17.14 0.84
CA TYR A 160 -21.51 -18.33 1.57
C TYR A 160 -20.27 -19.18 1.92
N ASP A 161 -20.44 -20.15 2.83
CA ASP A 161 -19.38 -21.10 3.15
C ASP A 161 -18.92 -21.88 1.90
N VAL A 162 -17.60 -21.95 1.70
CA VAL A 162 -16.96 -22.72 0.63
C VAL A 162 -15.77 -23.52 1.15
N VAL A 163 -15.46 -24.60 0.46
CA VAL A 163 -14.25 -25.40 0.63
C VAL A 163 -13.39 -25.20 -0.61
N LYS A 164 -12.18 -24.65 -0.44
CA LYS A 164 -11.21 -24.39 -1.51
C LYS A 164 -9.91 -25.10 -1.15
N GLY A 165 -9.55 -26.13 -1.92
CA GLY A 165 -8.50 -27.06 -1.49
C GLY A 165 -8.93 -27.79 -0.22
N ASP A 166 -8.12 -27.71 0.83
CA ASP A 166 -8.41 -28.31 2.15
C ASP A 166 -9.02 -27.30 3.14
N ASP A 167 -9.15 -26.03 2.74
CA ASP A 167 -9.57 -24.95 3.62
C ASP A 167 -11.08 -24.70 3.55
N LEU A 168 -11.73 -24.71 4.71
CA LEU A 168 -13.11 -24.21 4.87
C LEU A 168 -13.07 -22.70 5.08
N ILE A 169 -13.61 -21.96 4.13
CA ILE A 169 -13.76 -20.50 4.17
C ILE A 169 -15.21 -20.17 4.49
N LYS A 170 -15.42 -19.30 5.48
CA LYS A 170 -16.75 -18.90 5.94
C LYS A 170 -17.33 -17.81 5.05
N ALA A 171 -18.67 -17.79 4.96
CA ALA A 171 -19.40 -16.64 4.44
C ALA A 171 -18.89 -15.33 5.06
N ASP A 172 -18.95 -14.25 4.31
CA ASP A 172 -18.49 -12.90 4.65
C ASP A 172 -16.97 -12.76 4.87
N SER A 173 -16.20 -13.83 4.75
CA SER A 173 -14.74 -13.74 4.75
C SER A 173 -14.27 -12.95 3.52
N PRO A 174 -13.28 -12.05 3.65
CA PRO A 174 -12.71 -11.35 2.49
C PRO A 174 -12.16 -12.32 1.45
N ILE A 175 -12.33 -12.00 0.17
CA ILE A 175 -11.76 -12.79 -0.92
C ILE A 175 -10.36 -12.26 -1.26
N SER A 176 -9.37 -13.14 -1.21
CA SER A 176 -8.06 -12.97 -1.84
C SER A 176 -8.04 -13.72 -3.17
N TRP A 177 -8.08 -12.98 -4.27
CA TRP A 177 -8.02 -13.50 -5.64
C TRP A 177 -6.57 -13.74 -6.05
N SER A 178 -6.28 -14.95 -6.52
CA SER A 178 -4.99 -15.27 -7.14
C SER A 178 -4.94 -14.84 -8.60
N ALA A 179 -3.74 -14.71 -9.16
CA ALA A 179 -3.56 -14.33 -10.57
C ALA A 179 -4.36 -15.20 -11.57
N PRO A 180 -4.39 -16.56 -11.46
CA PRO A 180 -5.24 -17.38 -12.33
C PRO A 180 -6.74 -17.08 -12.19
N GLU A 181 -7.22 -16.85 -10.97
CA GLU A 181 -8.65 -16.58 -10.73
C GLU A 181 -9.09 -15.22 -11.29
N ILE A 182 -8.19 -14.24 -11.29
CA ILE A 182 -8.39 -12.93 -11.93
C ILE A 182 -8.43 -13.08 -13.45
N GLN A 183 -7.53 -13.88 -14.02
CA GLN A 183 -7.53 -14.19 -15.46
C GLN A 183 -8.83 -14.86 -15.87
N ASP A 184 -9.28 -15.87 -15.11
CA ASP A 184 -10.52 -16.59 -15.38
C ASP A 184 -11.78 -15.78 -15.02
N GLY A 185 -11.63 -14.73 -14.20
CA GLY A 185 -12.72 -13.90 -13.70
C GLY A 185 -13.65 -14.61 -12.72
N LYS A 186 -13.16 -15.68 -12.08
CA LYS A 186 -13.97 -16.54 -11.20
C LYS A 186 -13.10 -17.38 -10.26
N ILE A 187 -13.69 -17.76 -9.13
CA ILE A 187 -13.18 -18.78 -8.22
C ILE A 187 -14.07 -20.01 -8.36
N GLU A 188 -13.45 -21.16 -8.60
CA GLU A 188 -14.09 -22.47 -8.54
C GLU A 188 -13.79 -23.10 -7.19
N ALA A 189 -14.84 -23.49 -6.46
CA ALA A 189 -14.76 -24.10 -5.14
C ALA A 189 -15.88 -25.13 -4.96
N PHE A 190 -15.98 -25.70 -3.77
CA PHE A 190 -17.11 -26.54 -3.38
C PHE A 190 -17.85 -25.92 -2.21
N ARG A 191 -19.12 -26.27 -2.03
CA ARG A 191 -19.82 -26.07 -0.76
C ARG A 191 -19.44 -27.17 0.23
N PRO A 192 -19.70 -26.99 1.54
CA PRO A 192 -19.48 -28.03 2.54
C PRO A 192 -20.22 -29.36 2.25
N ASP A 193 -21.30 -29.33 1.47
CA ASP A 193 -22.05 -30.52 1.04
C ASP A 193 -21.50 -31.19 -0.23
N GLY A 194 -20.41 -30.68 -0.80
CA GLY A 194 -19.76 -31.19 -2.00
C GLY A 194 -20.35 -30.67 -3.32
N THR A 195 -21.37 -29.81 -3.30
CA THR A 195 -21.86 -29.15 -4.52
C THR A 195 -20.84 -28.15 -5.05
N GLN A 196 -20.74 -28.01 -6.38
CA GLN A 196 -19.85 -27.03 -6.99
C GLN A 196 -20.31 -25.60 -6.67
N ALA A 197 -19.36 -24.75 -6.31
CA ALA A 197 -19.54 -23.33 -6.08
C ALA A 197 -18.73 -22.54 -7.10
N LEU A 198 -19.35 -21.49 -7.65
CA LEU A 198 -18.71 -20.56 -8.55
C LEU A 198 -18.94 -19.15 -8.03
N ILE A 199 -17.85 -18.42 -7.78
CA ILE A 199 -17.89 -17.02 -7.36
C ILE A 199 -17.31 -16.22 -8.52
N ARG A 200 -18.12 -15.34 -9.12
CA ARG A 200 -17.67 -14.50 -10.25
C ARG A 200 -17.08 -13.20 -9.74
N TRP A 201 -16.08 -12.69 -10.45
CA TRP A 201 -15.43 -11.41 -10.13
C TRP A 201 -16.46 -10.28 -10.04
N GLU A 202 -17.35 -10.19 -11.02
CA GLU A 202 -18.36 -9.13 -11.11
C GLU A 202 -19.42 -9.24 -10.00
N GLU A 203 -19.72 -10.45 -9.52
CA GLU A 203 -20.65 -10.67 -8.40
C GLU A 203 -20.03 -10.28 -7.06
N ALA A 204 -18.77 -10.65 -6.84
CA ALA A 204 -18.03 -10.26 -5.64
C ALA A 204 -17.81 -8.74 -5.55
N ALA A 205 -17.63 -8.09 -6.70
CA ALA A 205 -17.40 -6.66 -6.77
C ALA A 205 -18.63 -5.80 -6.46
N ALA A 206 -19.84 -6.38 -6.42
CA ALA A 206 -21.06 -5.66 -6.06
C ALA A 206 -21.03 -5.13 -4.61
N GLU A 207 -20.28 -5.80 -3.74
CA GLU A 207 -19.98 -5.38 -2.37
C GLU A 207 -18.46 -5.45 -2.16
N PRO A 208 -17.71 -4.46 -2.68
CA PRO A 208 -16.27 -4.60 -2.89
C PRO A 208 -15.46 -4.69 -1.58
N GLY A 209 -15.99 -4.19 -0.46
CA GLY A 209 -15.37 -4.31 0.85
C GLY A 209 -13.94 -3.77 0.88
N TRP A 210 -13.02 -4.53 1.47
CA TRP A 210 -11.61 -4.16 1.52
C TRP A 210 -10.92 -4.39 0.18
N CYS A 211 -10.52 -3.30 -0.47
CA CYS A 211 -9.82 -3.30 -1.75
C CYS A 211 -8.31 -3.12 -1.57
N LYS A 212 -7.52 -4.07 -2.07
CA LYS A 212 -6.05 -4.02 -1.99
C LYS A 212 -5.41 -4.83 -3.12
N MET A 213 -4.25 -4.41 -3.60
CA MET A 213 -3.43 -5.19 -4.52
C MET A 213 -2.02 -5.35 -3.96
N ASP A 214 -1.46 -6.55 -4.09
CA ASP A 214 -0.14 -6.89 -3.57
C ASP A 214 0.74 -7.49 -4.67
N TRP A 215 1.97 -7.00 -4.78
CA TRP A 215 3.00 -7.48 -5.70
C TRP A 215 4.26 -7.84 -4.92
N VAL A 216 5.03 -8.78 -5.47
CA VAL A 216 6.46 -8.90 -5.14
C VAL A 216 7.25 -8.15 -6.21
N ILE A 217 8.23 -7.37 -5.77
CA ILE A 217 9.13 -6.61 -6.64
C ILE A 217 10.59 -6.96 -6.37
N ALA A 218 11.43 -6.85 -7.39
CA ALA A 218 12.87 -6.91 -7.26
C ALA A 218 13.40 -5.51 -6.87
N ASP A 219 14.19 -5.46 -5.80
CA ASP A 219 15.00 -4.31 -5.42
C ASP A 219 16.46 -4.61 -5.83
N PRO A 220 16.87 -4.22 -7.06
CA PRO A 220 18.23 -4.48 -7.54
C PRO A 220 19.28 -3.63 -6.82
N VAL A 221 18.89 -2.51 -6.21
CA VAL A 221 19.80 -1.64 -5.45
C VAL A 221 20.24 -2.36 -4.18
N ARG A 222 19.32 -3.06 -3.51
CA ARG A 222 19.58 -3.80 -2.29
C ARG A 222 19.80 -5.31 -2.50
N GLY A 223 19.63 -5.79 -3.74
CA GLY A 223 19.80 -7.20 -4.11
C GLY A 223 18.79 -8.14 -3.45
N LYS A 224 17.55 -7.67 -3.21
CA LYS A 224 16.50 -8.38 -2.46
C LYS A 224 15.17 -8.34 -3.21
N LEU A 225 14.21 -9.12 -2.72
CA LEU A 225 12.80 -8.94 -3.04
C LEU A 225 12.13 -8.11 -1.94
N ALA A 226 11.16 -7.30 -2.32
CA ALA A 226 10.31 -6.54 -1.41
C ALA A 226 8.85 -6.75 -1.81
N ASN A 227 7.92 -6.57 -0.87
CA ASN A 227 6.52 -6.43 -1.23
C ASN A 227 6.26 -4.98 -1.65
N ALA A 228 5.38 -4.82 -2.63
CA ALA A 228 4.75 -3.56 -2.93
C ALA A 228 3.24 -3.74 -2.82
N SER A 229 2.57 -2.83 -2.12
CA SER A 229 1.14 -2.94 -1.91
C SER A 229 0.43 -1.63 -2.21
N ASN A 230 -0.82 -1.70 -2.63
CA ASN A 230 -1.67 -0.52 -2.79
C ASN A 230 -3.04 -0.80 -2.18
N MET A 231 -3.33 -0.13 -1.06
CA MET A 231 -4.62 -0.16 -0.41
C MET A 231 -5.50 0.94 -0.96
N LEU A 232 -6.70 0.59 -1.43
CA LEU A 232 -7.60 1.52 -2.09
C LEU A 232 -8.65 2.03 -1.11
N ASP A 233 -8.69 3.34 -0.94
CA ASP A 233 -9.80 4.06 -0.32
C ASP A 233 -10.74 4.50 -1.44
N VAL A 234 -11.72 3.65 -1.71
CA VAL A 234 -12.65 3.84 -2.81
C VAL A 234 -13.84 4.67 -2.35
N THR A 235 -14.16 5.71 -3.12
CA THR A 235 -15.42 6.44 -2.98
C THR A 235 -16.22 6.44 -4.26
N TRP A 236 -17.53 6.61 -4.13
CA TRP A 236 -18.43 6.83 -5.24
C TRP A 236 -19.02 8.22 -5.11
N GLU A 237 -18.92 9.01 -6.18
CA GLU A 237 -19.54 10.32 -6.31
C GLU A 237 -20.73 10.23 -7.27
N ALA A 238 -21.91 10.58 -6.78
CA ALA A 238 -23.12 10.67 -7.60
C ALA A 238 -23.14 11.98 -8.43
N PRO A 239 -23.97 12.08 -9.49
CA PRO A 239 -24.00 13.27 -10.35
C PRO A 239 -24.38 14.59 -9.65
N ASP A 240 -24.95 14.52 -8.46
CA ASP A 240 -25.26 15.67 -7.60
C ASP A 240 -24.11 16.10 -6.69
N GLY A 241 -22.97 15.40 -6.75
CA GLY A 241 -21.76 15.63 -5.96
C GLY A 241 -21.79 15.02 -4.55
N SER A 242 -22.77 14.18 -4.24
CA SER A 242 -22.78 13.41 -2.98
C SER A 242 -21.78 12.24 -3.05
N ILE A 243 -21.11 11.97 -1.91
CA ILE A 243 -20.09 10.93 -1.73
C ILE A 243 -20.50 10.01 -0.58
#